data_AF-A0A7C7H6I8-F1
#
_entry.id   AF-A0A7C7H6I8-F1
#
_cell.length_a   1.000
_cell.length_b   1.000
_cell.length_c   1.000
_cell.angle_alpha   90.00
_cell.angle_beta   90.00
_cell.angle_gamma   90.00
#
_symmetry.space_group_name_H-M   'P 1'
#
loop_
_entity.id
_entity.type
_entity.pdbx_description
1 polymer ?
#
loop_
_entity_poly.entity_id
_entity_poly.type
_entity_poly.pdbx_seq_one_letter_code
_entity_poly.pdbx_strand_id
1 'polypeptide(L)'
;MSNNNPSDDFDDIDVVIPDSERSAVEGAARELLALPAVKEDSLPNLTVVFPLRKSVPFPSLIMPVHAQHGYETDIMEKAMAQGKKVALLYAPGMPKGGVISKSSQFARIGVIAEIHKRIRLPDGNTNYLCRGIRRFKVERFVRVKSVPVAKVSYPEDIYPAGDETGALARNVMSLSQQVAEHQPNLGDDFNVAALNIDPAGHLADFS
;
A
#
# COMPACT_ATOMS: atom_id res chain seq x y z
N MET A 1 7.33 -24.34 -36.44
CA MET A 1 7.17 -24.60 -34.99
C MET A 1 7.54 -23.30 -34.29
N SER A 2 6.54 -22.51 -33.91
CA SER A 2 6.74 -21.18 -33.30
C SER A 2 6.67 -21.34 -31.79
N ASN A 3 7.78 -21.07 -31.10
CA ASN A 3 7.82 -20.98 -29.64
C ASN A 3 7.24 -19.63 -29.21
N ASN A 4 6.09 -19.64 -28.56
CA ASN A 4 5.58 -18.50 -27.80
C ASN A 4 6.17 -18.59 -26.39
N ASN A 5 7.08 -17.68 -26.06
CA ASN A 5 7.52 -17.44 -24.70
C ASN A 5 6.79 -16.19 -24.19
N PRO A 6 5.89 -16.29 -23.19
CA PRO A 6 5.21 -15.13 -22.62
C PRO A 6 6.00 -14.64 -21.40
N SER A 7 7.02 -13.80 -21.59
CA SER A 7 7.79 -13.23 -20.48
C SER A 7 7.93 -11.70 -20.45
N ASP A 8 7.49 -10.96 -21.47
CA ASP A 8 7.85 -9.54 -21.61
C ASP A 8 6.62 -8.63 -21.66
N ASP A 9 5.81 -8.59 -20.61
CA ASP A 9 4.62 -7.70 -20.53
C ASP A 9 4.56 -6.93 -19.19
N PHE A 10 5.71 -6.59 -18.62
CA PHE A 10 5.81 -5.75 -17.40
C PHE A 10 6.40 -4.35 -17.63
N ASP A 11 6.71 -3.97 -18.87
CA ASP A 11 7.51 -2.77 -19.16
C ASP A 11 6.77 -1.42 -19.13
N ASP A 12 5.44 -1.36 -18.97
CA ASP A 12 4.72 -0.07 -19.04
C ASP A 12 3.81 0.20 -17.82
N ILE A 13 4.41 0.29 -16.63
CA ILE A 13 3.82 1.04 -15.52
C ILE A 13 4.62 2.32 -15.27
N ASP A 14 4.65 3.17 -16.28
CA ASP A 14 4.97 4.58 -16.07
C ASP A 14 3.79 5.23 -15.35
N VAL A 15 3.89 5.31 -14.01
CA VAL A 15 3.14 6.31 -13.26
C VAL A 15 3.80 7.65 -13.55
N VAL A 16 3.46 8.27 -14.69
CA VAL A 16 3.90 9.62 -15.03
C VAL A 16 3.21 10.60 -14.09
N ILE A 17 3.82 10.82 -12.92
CA ILE A 17 3.53 11.96 -12.07
C ILE A 17 4.34 13.13 -12.65
N PRO A 18 3.72 14.24 -13.10
CA PRO A 18 4.45 15.43 -13.53
C PRO A 18 5.51 15.84 -12.51
N ASP A 19 6.68 16.29 -12.96
CA ASP A 19 7.84 16.56 -12.07
C ASP A 19 7.52 17.52 -10.90
N SER A 20 6.61 18.49 -11.12
CA SER A 20 6.13 19.41 -10.08
C SER A 20 5.31 18.72 -8.98
N GLU A 21 4.54 17.70 -9.35
CA GLU A 21 3.74 16.88 -8.43
C GLU A 21 4.61 15.84 -7.72
N ARG A 22 5.62 15.31 -8.43
CA ARG A 22 6.57 14.34 -7.91
C ARG A 22 7.35 14.91 -6.72
N SER A 23 7.86 16.13 -6.84
CA SER A 23 8.57 16.84 -5.77
C SER A 23 7.69 17.06 -4.52
N ALA A 24 6.42 17.46 -4.71
CA ALA A 24 5.50 17.67 -3.60
C ALA A 24 5.15 16.36 -2.86
N VAL A 25 4.99 15.26 -3.61
CA VAL A 25 4.72 13.93 -3.06
C VAL A 25 5.96 13.37 -2.35
N GLU A 26 7.16 13.51 -2.93
CA GLU A 26 8.43 13.07 -2.35
C GLU A 26 8.74 13.83 -1.06
N GLY A 27 8.55 15.15 -1.04
CA GLY A 27 8.73 15.98 0.16
C GLY A 27 7.78 15.56 1.28
N ALA A 28 6.51 15.32 0.96
CA ALA A 28 5.53 14.83 1.94
C ALA A 28 5.84 13.40 2.41
N ALA A 29 6.31 12.51 1.52
CA ALA A 29 6.71 11.15 1.88
C ALA A 29 7.88 11.16 2.87
N ARG A 30 8.89 12.02 2.66
CA ARG A 30 10.01 12.21 3.60
C ARG A 30 9.55 12.69 4.96
N GLU A 31 8.64 13.66 5.02
CA GLU A 31 8.03 14.14 6.28
C GLU A 31 7.31 12.99 7.02
N LEU A 32 6.69 12.08 6.26
CA LEU A 32 5.93 10.97 6.81
C LEU A 32 6.79 9.83 7.35
N LEU A 33 7.96 9.58 6.73
CA LEU A 33 8.93 8.58 7.20
C LEU A 33 9.42 8.88 8.61
N ALA A 34 9.33 10.14 9.05
CA ALA A 34 9.69 10.58 10.40
C ALA A 34 8.56 10.42 11.44
N LEU A 35 7.40 9.86 11.08
CA LEU A 35 6.27 9.74 12.02
C LEU A 35 6.46 8.61 13.06
N PRO A 36 6.01 8.83 14.31
CA PRO A 36 6.04 7.81 15.35
C PRO A 36 5.14 6.61 15.01
N ALA A 37 5.36 5.46 15.64
CA ALA A 37 4.55 4.25 15.44
C ALA A 37 3.05 4.49 15.71
N VAL A 38 2.18 3.90 14.88
CA VAL A 38 0.72 3.97 15.04
C VAL A 38 0.29 3.09 16.21
N LYS A 39 -0.63 3.57 17.06
CA LYS A 39 -1.20 2.78 18.17
C LYS A 39 -2.29 1.82 17.68
N GLU A 40 -2.08 0.51 17.87
CA GLU A 40 -2.93 -0.58 17.36
C GLU A 40 -4.32 -0.68 18.02
N ASP A 41 -4.51 -0.21 19.25
CA ASP A 41 -5.76 -0.41 20.03
C ASP A 41 -7.01 0.31 19.47
N SER A 42 -6.92 0.95 18.30
CA SER A 42 -7.95 1.78 17.70
C SER A 42 -8.41 1.33 16.32
N LEU A 43 -8.09 0.10 15.90
CA LEU A 43 -8.40 -0.38 14.55
C LEU A 43 -9.90 -0.71 14.37
N PRO A 44 -10.57 -0.14 13.34
CA PRO A 44 -12.01 -0.28 13.18
C PRO A 44 -12.40 -1.63 12.53
N ASN A 45 -13.33 -2.36 13.15
CA ASN A 45 -13.89 -3.58 12.54
C ASN A 45 -14.87 -3.32 11.38
N LEU A 46 -15.24 -2.07 11.14
CA LEU A 46 -16.08 -1.62 10.03
C LEU A 46 -15.41 -0.40 9.39
N THR A 47 -15.01 -0.52 8.13
CA THR A 47 -14.18 0.49 7.48
C THR A 47 -14.60 0.74 6.04
N VAL A 48 -14.35 1.98 5.60
CA VAL A 48 -14.41 2.35 4.18
C VAL A 48 -13.29 1.65 3.43
N VAL A 49 -13.59 1.15 2.24
CA VAL A 49 -12.64 0.40 1.41
C VAL A 49 -12.30 1.21 0.16
N PHE A 50 -11.01 1.38 -0.10
CA PHE A 50 -10.48 1.98 -1.31
C PHE A 50 -9.87 0.91 -2.23
N PRO A 51 -10.29 0.85 -3.52
CA PRO A 51 -9.72 -0.07 -4.49
C PRO A 51 -8.36 0.42 -5.01
N LEU A 52 -7.33 -0.40 -4.90
CA LEU A 52 -6.02 -0.20 -5.55
C LEU A 52 -5.96 -1.01 -6.84
N ARG A 53 -5.74 -0.34 -7.97
CA ARG A 53 -5.70 -1.00 -9.29
C ARG A 53 -4.33 -1.58 -9.66
N LYS A 54 -3.27 -0.88 -9.27
CA LYS A 54 -1.90 -1.14 -9.74
C LYS A 54 -0.90 -1.51 -8.64
N SER A 55 -1.31 -1.46 -7.37
CA SER A 55 -0.40 -1.67 -6.25
C SER A 55 -1.00 -2.56 -5.17
N VAL A 56 -0.11 -3.26 -4.47
CA VAL A 56 -0.44 -4.05 -3.28
C VAL A 56 0.18 -3.35 -2.07
N PRO A 57 -0.62 -3.00 -1.05
CA PRO A 57 -0.12 -2.29 0.10
C PRO A 57 0.50 -3.28 1.10
N PHE A 58 1.53 -2.84 1.81
CA PHE A 58 2.13 -3.56 2.94
C PHE A 58 2.04 -2.72 4.22
N PRO A 59 2.02 -3.35 5.41
CA PRO A 59 2.21 -2.66 6.68
C PRO A 59 3.48 -1.80 6.68
N SER A 60 3.47 -0.72 7.46
CA SER A 60 4.55 0.27 7.60
C SER A 60 4.94 1.03 6.33
N LEU A 61 4.50 0.59 5.14
CA LEU A 61 4.75 1.28 3.88
C LEU A 61 4.02 2.62 3.85
N ILE A 62 4.76 3.65 3.47
CA ILE A 62 4.22 4.97 3.15
C ILE A 62 4.06 5.07 1.65
N MET A 63 2.84 5.33 1.19
CA MET A 63 2.54 5.35 -0.23
C MET A 63 1.59 6.50 -0.60
N PRO A 64 1.81 7.15 -1.75
CA PRO A 64 0.79 8.00 -2.34
C PRO A 64 -0.34 7.12 -2.88
N VAL A 65 -1.57 7.40 -2.43
CA VAL A 65 -2.79 6.82 -2.99
C VAL A 65 -3.44 7.88 -3.87
N HIS A 66 -3.38 7.65 -5.19
CA HIS A 66 -3.99 8.54 -6.17
C HIS A 66 -5.48 8.26 -6.27
N ALA A 67 -6.29 9.29 -6.03
CA ALA A 67 -7.74 9.25 -6.22
C ALA A 67 -8.14 10.18 -7.37
N GLN A 68 -8.78 9.59 -8.37
CA GLN A 68 -9.37 10.33 -9.48
C GLN A 68 -10.72 10.93 -9.06
N HIS A 69 -11.08 12.05 -9.68
CA HIS A 69 -12.31 12.77 -9.38
C HIS A 69 -13.56 11.87 -9.40
N GLY A 70 -14.51 12.12 -8.49
CA GLY A 70 -15.73 11.31 -8.34
C GLY A 70 -15.56 10.17 -7.34
N TYR A 71 -15.83 8.94 -7.78
CA TYR A 71 -15.98 7.75 -6.91
C TYR A 71 -14.80 7.52 -5.96
N GLU A 72 -13.56 7.62 -6.42
CA GLU A 72 -12.36 7.39 -5.60
C GLU A 72 -12.17 8.51 -4.57
N THR A 73 -12.36 9.78 -4.96
CA THR A 73 -12.31 10.92 -4.05
C THR A 73 -13.39 10.83 -2.97
N ASP A 74 -14.62 10.44 -3.30
CA ASP A 74 -15.72 10.31 -2.33
C ASP A 74 -15.40 9.27 -1.24
N ILE A 75 -14.73 8.17 -1.60
CA ILE A 75 -14.26 7.15 -0.67
C ILE A 75 -13.24 7.75 0.30
N MET A 76 -12.25 8.47 -0.22
CA MET A 76 -11.18 9.04 0.60
C MET A 76 -11.69 10.15 1.52
N GLU A 77 -12.58 11.02 1.04
CA GLU A 77 -13.22 12.04 1.87
C GLU A 77 -14.06 11.41 2.99
N LYS A 78 -14.79 10.31 2.69
CA LYS A 78 -15.52 9.57 3.72
C LYS A 78 -14.58 8.98 4.77
N ALA A 79 -13.46 8.39 4.36
CA ALA A 79 -12.46 7.83 5.26
C ALA A 79 -11.81 8.92 6.14
N MET A 80 -11.47 10.08 5.57
CA MET A 80 -10.97 11.22 6.34
C MET A 80 -11.97 11.71 7.40
N ALA A 81 -13.25 11.75 7.06
CA ALA A 81 -14.32 12.11 8.00
C ALA A 81 -14.57 11.04 9.08
N GLN A 82 -14.14 9.79 8.88
CA GLN A 82 -14.37 8.64 9.77
C GLN A 82 -13.09 8.19 10.48
N GLY A 83 -12.32 9.15 11.01
CA GLY A 83 -11.13 8.86 11.80
C GLY A 83 -9.87 8.57 10.98
N LYS A 84 -9.82 9.05 9.73
CA LYS A 84 -8.65 9.01 8.84
C LYS A 84 -8.08 7.61 8.58
N LYS A 85 -8.89 6.56 8.69
CA LYS A 85 -8.50 5.19 8.37
C LYS A 85 -9.23 4.69 7.14
N VAL A 86 -8.51 3.98 6.28
CA VAL A 86 -9.04 3.42 5.04
C VAL A 86 -8.51 2.00 4.83
N ALA A 87 -9.38 1.09 4.41
CA ALA A 87 -8.99 -0.26 4.02
C ALA A 87 -8.55 -0.24 2.56
N LEU A 88 -7.26 -0.47 2.31
CA LEU A 88 -6.72 -0.55 0.97
C LEU A 88 -6.80 -2.00 0.48
N LEU A 89 -7.53 -2.25 -0.60
CA LEU A 89 -7.66 -3.57 -1.22
C LEU A 89 -7.27 -3.54 -2.67
N TYR A 90 -6.46 -4.51 -3.08
CA TYR A 90 -6.17 -4.73 -4.49
C TYR A 90 -7.45 -5.12 -5.26
N ALA A 91 -7.69 -4.45 -6.38
CA ALA A 91 -8.86 -4.61 -7.24
C ALA A 91 -8.48 -4.44 -8.72
N PRO A 92 -7.79 -5.42 -9.33
CA PRO A 92 -7.23 -5.31 -10.68
C PRO A 92 -8.31 -5.18 -11.77
N GLY A 93 -9.50 -5.74 -11.53
CA GLY A 93 -10.61 -5.72 -12.47
C GLY A 93 -11.41 -4.41 -12.51
N MET A 94 -10.90 -3.33 -11.90
CA MET A 94 -11.56 -2.02 -11.91
C MET A 94 -11.08 -1.18 -13.11
N PRO A 95 -11.99 -0.73 -13.99
CA PRO A 95 -11.61 0.19 -15.06
C PRO A 95 -11.16 1.56 -14.50
N LYS A 96 -10.26 2.24 -15.21
CA LYS A 96 -9.80 3.60 -14.86
C LYS A 96 -11.01 4.56 -14.83
N GLY A 97 -11.16 5.34 -13.75
CA GLY A 97 -12.33 6.20 -13.54
C GLY A 97 -13.67 5.46 -13.36
N GLY A 98 -13.64 4.14 -13.20
CA GLY A 98 -14.83 3.31 -13.04
C GLY A 98 -15.29 3.19 -11.59
N VAL A 99 -16.26 2.30 -11.38
CA VAL A 99 -16.79 1.94 -10.05
C VAL A 99 -16.69 0.43 -9.83
N ILE A 100 -16.51 0.02 -8.58
CA ILE A 100 -16.65 -1.40 -8.23
C ILE A 100 -18.12 -1.71 -8.01
N SER A 101 -18.62 -2.76 -8.67
CA SER A 101 -20.02 -3.18 -8.55
C SER A 101 -20.19 -4.50 -7.82
N LYS A 102 -19.14 -5.33 -7.76
CA LYS A 102 -19.15 -6.66 -7.14
C LYS A 102 -18.01 -6.80 -6.14
N SER A 103 -18.32 -7.36 -4.97
CA SER A 103 -17.32 -7.66 -3.93
C SER A 103 -16.22 -8.59 -4.42
N SER A 104 -16.51 -9.48 -5.38
CA SER A 104 -15.55 -10.40 -5.99
C SER A 104 -14.44 -9.72 -6.80
N GLN A 105 -14.56 -8.41 -7.08
CA GLN A 105 -13.50 -7.64 -7.74
C GLN A 105 -12.39 -7.23 -6.77
N PHE A 106 -12.62 -7.35 -5.45
CA PHE A 106 -11.61 -7.07 -4.44
C PHE A 106 -10.88 -8.35 -4.02
N ALA A 107 -9.58 -8.20 -3.71
CA ALA A 107 -8.86 -9.16 -2.90
C ALA A 107 -9.50 -9.32 -1.51
N ARG A 108 -9.22 -10.44 -0.85
CA ARG A 108 -9.76 -10.74 0.50
C ARG A 108 -8.89 -10.23 1.64
N ILE A 109 -7.60 -9.99 1.37
CA ILE A 109 -6.63 -9.47 2.32
C ILE A 109 -6.15 -8.13 1.79
N GLY A 110 -6.01 -7.16 2.70
CA GLY A 110 -5.46 -5.86 2.41
C GLY A 110 -4.75 -5.29 3.62
N VAL A 111 -4.50 -3.98 3.57
CA VAL A 111 -3.86 -3.24 4.65
C VAL A 111 -4.76 -2.08 5.06
N ILE A 112 -5.03 -1.98 6.36
CA ILE A 112 -5.65 -0.78 6.91
C ILE A 112 -4.56 0.29 6.95
N ALA A 113 -4.86 1.46 6.40
CA ALA A 113 -3.92 2.56 6.33
C ALA A 113 -4.48 3.79 7.02
N GLU A 114 -3.60 4.62 7.59
CA GLU A 114 -3.92 5.95 8.08
C GLU A 114 -3.64 6.99 6.98
N ILE A 115 -4.59 7.88 6.77
CA ILE A 115 -4.49 9.01 5.85
C ILE A 115 -3.86 10.17 6.62
N HIS A 116 -2.62 10.52 6.27
CA HIS A 116 -1.91 11.60 6.95
C HIS A 116 -2.10 12.95 6.27
N LYS A 117 -2.03 12.99 4.93
CA LYS A 117 -2.03 14.25 4.18
C LYS A 117 -2.83 14.13 2.89
N ARG A 118 -3.54 15.20 2.55
CA ARG A 118 -4.20 15.39 1.26
C ARG A 118 -3.40 16.40 0.45
N ILE A 119 -3.04 16.03 -0.78
CA ILE A 119 -2.30 16.86 -1.73
C ILE A 119 -3.17 17.01 -2.97
N ARG A 120 -3.69 18.22 -3.20
CA ARG A 120 -4.45 18.53 -4.42
C ARG A 120 -3.47 18.80 -5.55
N LEU A 121 -3.68 18.13 -6.66
CA LEU A 121 -2.87 18.29 -7.86
C LEU A 121 -3.49 19.39 -8.76
N PRO A 122 -2.69 20.08 -9.60
CA PRO A 122 -3.19 21.12 -10.51
C PRO A 122 -4.26 20.63 -11.49
N ASP A 123 -4.26 19.33 -11.82
CA ASP A 123 -5.21 18.68 -12.73
C ASP A 123 -6.60 18.38 -12.10
N GLY A 124 -6.77 18.68 -10.82
CA GLY A 124 -8.00 18.42 -10.06
C GLY A 124 -8.09 17.03 -9.43
N ASN A 125 -7.11 16.16 -9.65
CA ASN A 125 -6.95 14.91 -8.91
C ASN A 125 -6.39 15.16 -7.52
N THR A 126 -6.51 14.17 -6.64
CA THR A 126 -6.02 14.28 -5.26
C THR A 126 -5.17 13.07 -4.91
N ASN A 127 -3.94 13.33 -4.48
CA ASN A 127 -3.10 12.34 -3.83
C ASN A 127 -3.34 12.36 -2.33
N TYR A 128 -3.50 11.19 -1.76
CA TYR A 128 -3.58 10.99 -0.32
C TYR A 128 -2.35 10.23 0.13
N LEU A 129 -1.57 10.85 1.00
CA LEU A 129 -0.40 10.19 1.55
C LEU A 129 -0.84 9.30 2.71
N CYS A 130 -0.69 8.00 2.52
CA CYS A 130 -1.21 6.98 3.42
C CYS A 130 -0.07 6.15 4.00
N ARG A 131 -0.18 5.76 5.27
CA ARG A 131 0.72 4.82 5.92
C ARG A 131 -0.01 3.52 6.22
N GLY A 132 0.52 2.40 5.72
CA GLY A 132 0.04 1.06 6.08
C GLY A 132 0.24 0.80 7.57
N ILE A 133 -0.80 0.33 8.25
CA ILE A 133 -0.75 0.01 9.68
C ILE A 133 -0.64 -1.50 9.86
N ARG A 134 -1.64 -2.25 9.38
CA ARG A 134 -1.75 -3.68 9.65
C ARG A 134 -2.53 -4.39 8.56
N ARG A 135 -2.22 -5.68 8.35
CA ARG A 135 -3.02 -6.55 7.49
C ARG A 135 -4.41 -6.73 8.07
N PHE A 136 -5.41 -6.82 7.20
CA PHE A 136 -6.77 -7.21 7.57
C PHE A 136 -7.32 -8.22 6.57
N LYS A 137 -8.33 -8.97 7.02
CA LYS A 137 -9.15 -9.85 6.18
C LYS A 137 -10.56 -9.31 6.09
N VAL A 138 -11.11 -9.30 4.88
CA VAL A 138 -12.52 -8.98 4.65
C VAL A 138 -13.38 -10.15 5.12
N GLU A 139 -14.24 -9.89 6.11
CA GLU A 139 -15.26 -10.85 6.53
C GLU A 139 -16.47 -10.78 5.59
N ARG A 140 -16.96 -9.56 5.32
CA ARG A 140 -18.04 -9.29 4.36
C ARG A 140 -18.11 -7.83 3.98
N PHE A 141 -18.59 -7.56 2.76
CA PHE A 141 -19.00 -6.21 2.38
C PHE A 141 -20.39 -5.91 2.92
N VAL A 142 -20.54 -4.76 3.58
CA VAL A 142 -21.84 -4.21 3.98
C VAL A 142 -22.47 -3.44 2.83
N ARG A 143 -21.64 -2.82 1.98
CA ARG A 143 -22.04 -2.06 0.80
C ARG A 143 -20.93 -2.03 -0.24
N VAL A 144 -21.28 -2.08 -1.52
CA VAL A 144 -20.31 -2.11 -2.64
C VAL A 144 -20.53 -1.00 -3.67
N LYS A 145 -21.76 -0.77 -4.14
CA LYS A 145 -22.05 0.10 -5.32
C LYS A 145 -21.81 1.61 -5.15
N SER A 146 -21.55 2.08 -3.92
CA SER A 146 -21.27 3.49 -3.61
C SER A 146 -19.91 3.53 -2.90
N VAL A 147 -19.68 4.44 -1.94
CA VAL A 147 -18.56 4.28 -0.98
C VAL A 147 -18.62 2.87 -0.36
N PRO A 148 -17.67 1.97 -0.71
CA PRO A 148 -17.71 0.60 -0.25
C PRO A 148 -17.34 0.53 1.23
N VAL A 149 -18.03 -0.35 1.95
CA VAL A 149 -17.83 -0.53 3.39
C VAL A 149 -17.78 -2.01 3.66
N ALA A 150 -16.77 -2.44 4.40
CA ALA A 150 -16.56 -3.84 4.76
C ALA A 150 -16.41 -4.02 6.27
N LYS A 151 -16.92 -5.14 6.77
CA LYS A 151 -16.55 -5.68 8.08
C LYS A 151 -15.24 -6.44 7.91
N VAL A 152 -14.28 -6.16 8.78
CA VAL A 152 -12.91 -6.69 8.69
C VAL A 152 -12.46 -7.32 10.01
N SER A 153 -11.51 -8.24 9.92
CA SER A 153 -10.79 -8.82 11.05
C SER A 153 -9.28 -8.61 10.86
N TYR A 154 -8.53 -8.61 11.95
CA TYR A 154 -7.09 -8.38 11.94
C TYR A 154 -6.39 -9.68 12.32
N PRO A 155 -5.81 -10.42 11.35
CA PRO A 155 -5.04 -11.61 11.68
C PRO A 155 -3.84 -11.24 12.57
N GLU A 156 -3.48 -12.16 13.46
CA GLU A 156 -2.23 -12.07 14.20
C GLU A 156 -1.08 -12.51 13.32
N ASP A 157 0.02 -11.77 13.38
CA ASP A 157 1.24 -12.17 12.71
C ASP A 157 1.84 -13.35 13.47
N ILE A 158 2.25 -14.37 12.71
CA ILE A 158 2.87 -15.57 13.26
C ILE A 158 4.37 -15.38 13.11
N TYR A 159 5.09 -15.42 14.22
CA TYR A 159 6.55 -15.38 14.26
C TYR A 159 7.06 -16.78 14.61
N PRO A 160 7.48 -17.59 13.60
CA PRO A 160 8.02 -18.92 13.87
C PRO A 160 9.27 -18.78 14.74
N ALA A 161 9.37 -19.61 15.78
CA ALA A 161 10.59 -19.72 16.56
C ALA A 161 11.57 -20.66 15.83
N GLY A 162 12.83 -20.27 15.72
CA GLY A 162 13.90 -21.12 15.23
C GLY A 162 14.99 -20.40 14.42
N ASP A 163 16.15 -21.05 14.31
CA ASP A 163 17.32 -20.51 13.59
C ASP A 163 17.07 -20.33 12.09
N GLU A 164 16.10 -21.07 11.52
CA GLU A 164 15.76 -21.05 10.10
C GLU A 164 15.19 -19.69 9.68
N THR A 165 14.25 -19.11 10.44
CA THR A 165 13.69 -17.78 10.15
C THR A 165 14.77 -16.70 10.18
N GLY A 166 15.70 -16.79 11.14
CA GLY A 166 16.86 -15.90 11.20
C GLY A 166 17.81 -16.08 10.01
N ALA A 167 18.02 -17.32 9.55
CA ALA A 167 18.84 -17.60 8.37
C ALA A 167 18.20 -17.06 7.07
N LEU A 168 16.89 -17.23 6.91
CA LEU A 168 16.13 -16.68 5.79
C LEU A 168 16.17 -15.14 5.80
N ALA A 169 15.97 -14.51 6.97
CA ALA A 169 16.05 -13.05 7.07
C ALA A 169 17.42 -12.51 6.65
N ARG A 170 18.52 -13.15 7.08
CA ARG A 170 19.88 -12.80 6.62
C ARG A 170 20.05 -12.97 5.11
N ASN A 171 19.47 -14.03 4.54
CA ASN A 171 19.54 -14.27 3.09
C ASN A 171 18.77 -13.20 2.30
N VAL A 172 17.54 -12.89 2.71
CA VAL A 172 16.74 -11.80 2.12
C VAL A 172 17.50 -10.49 2.18
N MET A 173 18.06 -10.14 3.34
CA MET A 173 18.84 -8.90 3.50
C MET A 173 20.06 -8.84 2.57
N SER A 174 20.80 -9.95 2.43
CA SER A 174 21.94 -10.02 1.51
C SER A 174 21.52 -9.85 0.04
N LEU A 175 20.40 -10.44 -0.36
CA LEU A 175 19.87 -10.28 -1.73
C LEU A 175 19.35 -8.87 -1.97
N SER A 176 18.64 -8.27 -1.00
CA SER A 176 18.16 -6.89 -1.10
C SER A 176 19.32 -5.89 -1.24
N GLN A 177 20.45 -6.11 -0.54
CA GLN A 177 21.66 -5.30 -0.70
C GLN A 177 22.25 -5.40 -2.11
N GLN A 178 22.35 -6.61 -2.66
CA GLN A 178 22.83 -6.81 -4.04
C GLN A 178 21.92 -6.10 -5.06
N VAL A 179 20.60 -6.13 -4.87
CA VAL A 179 19.66 -5.39 -5.72
C VAL A 179 19.88 -3.88 -5.59
N ALA A 180 20.07 -3.37 -4.37
CA ALA A 180 20.29 -1.95 -4.12
C ALA A 180 21.59 -1.44 -4.76
N GLU A 181 22.66 -2.23 -4.77
CA GLU A 181 23.94 -1.89 -5.45
C GLU A 181 23.77 -1.66 -6.96
N HIS A 182 22.79 -2.31 -7.58
CA HIS A 182 22.48 -2.17 -9.00
C HIS A 182 21.42 -1.09 -9.30
N GLN A 183 20.88 -0.43 -8.28
CA GLN A 183 19.84 0.60 -8.40
C GLN A 183 20.33 1.92 -7.78
N PRO A 184 20.84 2.86 -8.59
CA PRO A 184 21.45 4.12 -8.11
C PRO A 184 20.55 4.95 -7.19
N ASN A 185 19.22 4.76 -7.29
CA ASN A 185 18.22 5.51 -6.53
C ASN A 185 17.90 4.92 -5.15
N LEU A 186 18.34 3.69 -4.83
CA LEU A 186 18.07 3.05 -3.55
C LEU A 186 19.11 3.44 -2.48
N GLY A 187 20.35 3.70 -2.86
CA GLY A 187 21.37 4.37 -2.04
C GLY A 187 21.70 3.71 -0.69
N ASP A 188 22.59 4.35 0.06
CA ASP A 188 23.06 3.84 1.36
C ASP A 188 21.95 3.86 2.44
N ASP A 189 21.00 4.78 2.32
CA ASP A 189 19.88 4.93 3.27
C ASP A 189 18.98 3.68 3.30
N PHE A 190 18.78 3.01 2.15
CA PHE A 190 18.02 1.76 2.08
C PHE A 190 18.70 0.64 2.87
N ASN A 191 20.02 0.52 2.76
CA ASN A 191 20.80 -0.50 3.46
C ASN A 191 20.77 -0.29 4.98
N VAL A 192 20.90 0.96 5.43
CA VAL A 192 20.79 1.31 6.85
C VAL A 192 19.40 1.01 7.39
N ALA A 193 18.34 1.32 6.63
CA ALA A 193 16.98 1.00 7.02
C ALA A 193 16.79 -0.53 7.16
N ALA A 194 17.17 -1.30 6.12
CA ALA A 194 17.01 -2.76 6.10
C ALA A 194 17.66 -3.47 7.29
N LEU A 195 18.85 -3.03 7.71
CA LEU A 195 19.61 -3.61 8.83
C LEU A 195 18.90 -3.47 10.18
N ASN A 196 18.01 -2.49 10.32
CA ASN A 196 17.34 -2.18 11.59
C ASN A 196 15.88 -2.70 11.63
N ILE A 197 15.45 -3.48 10.63
CA ILE A 197 14.09 -4.00 10.56
C ILE A 197 13.98 -5.33 11.31
N ASP A 198 13.20 -5.30 12.39
CA ASP A 198 12.79 -6.44 13.21
C ASP A 198 11.28 -6.32 13.43
N PRO A 199 10.48 -7.41 13.43
CA PRO A 199 10.79 -8.81 13.06
C PRO A 199 10.93 -9.08 11.56
N ALA A 200 11.36 -10.31 11.24
CA ALA A 200 11.58 -10.78 9.86
C ALA A 200 10.36 -10.57 8.94
N GLY A 201 9.14 -10.56 9.49
CA GLY A 201 7.93 -10.21 8.74
C GLY A 201 7.94 -8.77 8.22
N HIS A 202 8.46 -7.81 8.99
CA HIS A 202 8.64 -6.44 8.53
C HIS A 202 9.74 -6.34 7.46
N LEU A 203 10.80 -7.16 7.57
CA LEU A 203 11.84 -7.21 6.53
C LEU A 203 11.24 -7.70 5.22
N ALA A 204 10.42 -8.75 5.27
CA ALA A 204 9.70 -9.27 4.10
C ALA A 204 8.71 -8.26 3.49
N ASP A 205 8.15 -7.35 4.31
CA ASP A 205 7.28 -6.27 3.83
C ASP A 205 8.05 -5.13 3.16
N PHE A 206 9.32 -4.95 3.53
CA PHE A 206 10.20 -3.90 3.03
C PHE A 206 11.00 -4.30 1.78
N SER A 207 11.45 -5.55 1.72
CA SER A 207 12.40 -6.09 0.75
C SER A 207 11.83 -6.35 -0.64
#